data_AF-A0AB74UX38-F1
#
_entry.id   AF-A0AB74UX38-F1
#
_cell.length_a   1.000
_cell.length_b   1.000
_cell.length_c   1.000
_cell.angle_alpha   90.00
_cell.angle_beta   90.00
_cell.angle_gamma   90.00
#
_symmetry.space_group_name_H-M   'P 1'
#
loop_
_entity.id
_entity.type
_entity.pdbx_description
1 polymer ?
#
loop_
_entity_poly.entity_id
_entity_poly.type
_entity_poly.pdbx_seq_one_letter_code
_entity_poly.pdbx_strand_id
1 'polypeptide(L)'
;MVKFTSSLPIAILLAAAAGLAVSPQANAAQSRAHGDSLLIHRVQQERGMNLPRRGLSMAQVEKTWGAPQRKLSPRGGDTSKHPQINRWEYSNFIVYFEHSHVIHSVLNTPAGNNTDPSAVH
;
A
#
# COMPACT_ATOMS: atom_id res chain seq x y z
N MET A 1 -74.39 -3.79 -33.45
CA MET A 1 -73.87 -5.18 -33.50
C MET A 1 -73.71 -5.70 -32.08
N VAL A 2 -73.96 -6.99 -31.93
CA VAL A 2 -74.26 -7.77 -30.71
C VAL A 2 -73.41 -7.54 -29.46
N LYS A 3 -74.11 -7.58 -28.32
CA LYS A 3 -73.70 -7.63 -26.92
C LYS A 3 -73.35 -9.08 -26.56
N PHE A 4 -72.22 -9.38 -25.90
CA PHE A 4 -72.06 -10.65 -25.17
C PHE A 4 -71.25 -10.48 -23.87
N THR A 5 -71.94 -10.84 -22.80
CA THR A 5 -71.52 -11.07 -21.42
C THR A 5 -70.89 -12.45 -21.30
N SER A 6 -69.94 -12.65 -20.37
CA SER A 6 -69.93 -13.76 -19.40
C SER A 6 -68.60 -13.94 -18.66
N SER A 7 -68.73 -14.43 -17.43
CA SER A 7 -67.77 -14.45 -16.33
C SER A 7 -67.22 -15.86 -16.03
N LEU A 8 -66.12 -15.88 -15.23
CA LEU A 8 -65.65 -16.93 -14.28
C LEU A 8 -64.86 -18.14 -14.85
N PRO A 9 -64.00 -18.84 -14.04
CA PRO A 9 -63.81 -18.75 -12.59
C PRO A 9 -62.37 -18.62 -12.07
N ILE A 10 -62.33 -18.28 -10.78
CA ILE A 10 -61.26 -18.36 -9.79
C ILE A 10 -60.49 -19.70 -9.86
N ALA A 11 -59.17 -19.63 -9.82
CA ALA A 11 -58.31 -20.68 -9.29
C ALA A 11 -57.26 -20.05 -8.35
N ILE A 12 -57.56 -20.13 -7.06
CA ILE A 12 -56.60 -19.91 -5.98
C ILE A 12 -55.73 -21.16 -5.91
N LEU A 13 -54.42 -20.99 -6.03
CA LEU A 13 -53.44 -21.98 -5.58
C LEU A 13 -52.47 -21.29 -4.62
N LEU A 14 -52.77 -21.45 -3.32
CA LEU A 14 -51.79 -21.32 -2.25
C LEU A 14 -50.89 -22.56 -2.27
N ALA A 15 -49.60 -22.37 -2.40
CA ALA A 15 -48.60 -23.31 -1.92
C ALA A 15 -47.47 -22.51 -1.27
N ALA A 16 -47.41 -22.60 0.05
CA ALA A 16 -46.34 -22.09 0.89
C ALA A 16 -45.06 -22.91 0.66
N ALA A 17 -43.92 -22.25 0.53
CA ALA A 17 -42.63 -22.82 0.85
C ALA A 17 -41.65 -21.70 1.23
N ALA A 18 -41.10 -21.83 2.42
CA ALA A 18 -40.22 -20.90 3.10
C ALA A 18 -38.84 -20.78 2.43
N GLY A 19 -38.21 -19.62 2.63
CA GLY A 19 -36.75 -19.50 2.62
C GLY A 19 -36.18 -18.79 1.40
N LEU A 20 -36.16 -17.45 1.43
CA LEU A 20 -35.14 -16.67 0.74
C LEU A 20 -34.45 -15.80 1.77
N ALA A 21 -33.24 -16.24 2.10
CA ALA A 21 -32.33 -15.62 3.03
C ALA A 21 -32.00 -14.17 2.64
N VAL A 22 -31.82 -13.35 3.68
CA VAL A 22 -31.22 -12.02 3.67
C VAL A 22 -30.05 -11.96 2.67
N SER A 23 -30.11 -11.05 1.71
CA SER A 23 -28.94 -10.65 0.93
C SER A 23 -28.33 -9.41 1.59
N PRO A 24 -27.23 -9.50 2.37
CA PRO A 24 -26.50 -8.32 2.81
C PRO A 24 -25.55 -7.91 1.69
N GLN A 25 -26.07 -7.26 0.66
CA GLN A 25 -25.25 -6.68 -0.40
C GLN A 25 -24.89 -5.23 -0.04
N ALA A 26 -23.99 -5.03 0.93
CA ALA A 26 -23.44 -3.70 1.21
C ALA A 26 -22.14 -3.68 2.05
N ASN A 27 -21.19 -4.60 1.89
CA ASN A 27 -19.92 -4.52 2.66
C ASN A 27 -18.63 -4.40 1.84
N ALA A 28 -18.70 -4.17 0.52
CA ALA A 28 -17.50 -3.98 -0.31
C ALA A 28 -16.94 -2.54 -0.32
N ALA A 29 -17.58 -1.58 0.39
CA ALA A 29 -17.15 -0.19 0.41
C ALA A 29 -16.16 0.15 1.54
N GLN A 30 -16.10 -0.68 2.60
CA GLN A 30 -15.29 -0.37 3.78
C GLN A 30 -13.79 -0.66 3.59
N SER A 31 -13.42 -1.53 2.65
CA SER A 31 -12.02 -1.94 2.44
C SER A 31 -11.13 -0.86 1.81
N ARG A 32 -11.72 0.17 1.18
CA ARG A 32 -10.92 1.20 0.47
C ARG A 32 -10.41 2.32 1.39
N ALA A 33 -11.11 2.62 2.48
CA ALA A 33 -10.74 3.73 3.37
C ALA A 33 -9.55 3.40 4.30
N HIS A 34 -9.26 2.13 4.55
CA HIS A 34 -8.19 1.72 5.46
C HIS A 34 -6.80 1.73 4.81
N GLY A 35 -6.70 1.58 3.48
CA GLY A 35 -5.41 1.60 2.77
C GLY A 35 -4.72 2.97 2.78
N ASP A 36 -5.50 4.04 2.58
CA ASP A 36 -4.97 5.42 2.56
C ASP A 36 -4.41 5.83 3.93
N SER A 37 -5.05 5.40 5.03
CA SER A 37 -4.59 5.70 6.39
C SER A 37 -3.20 5.12 6.68
N LEU A 38 -2.92 3.88 6.26
CA LEU A 38 -1.64 3.22 6.54
C LEU A 38 -0.45 3.92 5.87
N LEU A 39 -0.63 4.42 4.64
CA LEU A 39 0.42 5.15 3.93
C LEU A 39 0.72 6.51 4.57
N ILE A 40 -0.31 7.21 5.04
CA ILE A 40 -0.17 8.53 5.67
C ILE A 40 0.55 8.40 7.02
N HIS A 41 0.22 7.37 7.81
CA HIS A 41 0.89 7.12 9.09
C HIS A 41 2.37 6.76 8.90
N ARG A 42 2.74 6.03 7.84
CA ARG A 42 4.15 5.71 7.54
C ARG A 42 4.98 6.96 7.24
N VAL A 43 4.50 7.84 6.36
CA VAL A 43 5.23 9.09 6.01
C VAL A 43 5.39 10.00 7.23
N GLN A 44 4.42 10.01 8.14
CA GLN A 44 4.52 10.73 9.42
C GLN A 44 5.60 10.12 10.33
N GLN A 45 5.67 8.78 10.44
CA GLN A 45 6.71 8.10 11.22
C GLN A 45 8.11 8.36 10.67
N GLU A 46 8.30 8.37 9.33
CA GLU A 46 9.57 8.72 8.70
C GLU A 46 10.03 10.14 9.03
N ARG A 47 9.10 11.10 9.13
CA ARG A 47 9.40 12.49 9.51
C ARG A 47 9.79 12.65 10.97
N GLY A 48 9.36 11.74 11.84
CA GLY A 48 9.69 11.73 13.27
C GLY A 48 11.03 11.06 13.60
N MET A 49 11.62 10.31 12.66
CA MET A 49 12.89 9.60 12.88
C MET A 49 14.10 10.42 12.44
N ASN A 50 15.21 10.28 13.16
CA ASN A 50 16.48 10.91 12.83
C ASN A 50 17.17 10.19 11.65
N LEU A 51 16.60 10.35 10.45
CA LEU A 51 17.11 9.78 9.20
C LEU A 51 18.05 10.78 8.50
N PRO A 52 19.03 10.28 7.72
CA PRO A 52 19.83 11.13 6.85
C PRO A 52 18.95 11.95 5.92
N ARG A 53 19.09 13.27 5.99
CA ARG A 53 18.33 14.20 5.14
C ARG A 53 18.93 14.22 3.74
N ARG A 54 18.08 14.53 2.75
CA ARG A 54 18.51 14.77 1.36
C ARG A 54 19.64 15.80 1.31
N GLY A 55 20.66 15.54 0.50
CA GLY A 55 21.80 16.43 0.27
C GLY A 55 22.99 16.21 1.20
N LEU A 56 22.89 15.37 2.24
CA LEU A 56 24.07 15.00 3.04
C LEU A 56 25.05 14.19 2.20
N SER A 57 26.36 14.39 2.40
CA SER A 57 27.39 13.57 1.75
C SER A 57 27.51 12.21 2.42
N MET A 58 28.01 11.20 1.70
CA MET A 58 28.32 9.88 2.27
C MET A 58 29.17 9.98 3.53
N ALA A 59 30.20 10.84 3.52
CA ALA A 59 31.07 11.05 4.68
C ALA A 59 30.32 11.68 5.88
N GLN A 60 29.39 12.61 5.63
CA GLN A 60 28.57 13.18 6.70
C GLN A 60 27.64 12.14 7.29
N VAL A 61 27.05 11.28 6.44
CA VAL A 61 26.19 10.18 6.90
C VAL A 61 26.99 9.20 7.74
N GLU A 62 28.18 8.81 7.28
CA GLU A 62 29.05 7.90 8.03
C GLU A 62 29.52 8.50 9.36
N LYS A 63 29.77 9.81 9.41
CA LYS A 63 30.14 10.51 10.65
C LYS A 63 29.01 10.55 11.68
N THR A 64 27.76 10.72 11.25
CA THR A 64 26.61 10.88 12.15
C THR A 64 25.93 9.55 12.50
N TRP A 65 25.83 8.61 11.57
CA TRP A 65 25.17 7.31 11.76
C TRP A 65 26.13 6.12 11.82
N GLY A 66 27.43 6.34 11.62
CA GLY A 66 28.43 5.28 11.58
C GLY A 66 28.52 4.58 10.23
N ALA A 67 29.40 3.57 10.17
CA ALA A 67 29.56 2.72 9.00
C ALA A 67 28.27 1.92 8.73
N PRO A 68 27.84 1.78 7.47
CA PRO A 68 26.68 0.97 7.14
C PRO A 68 26.96 -0.51 7.40
N GLN A 69 25.91 -1.28 7.73
CA GLN A 69 26.02 -2.73 7.88
C GLN A 69 26.36 -3.41 6.55
N ARG A 70 25.80 -2.90 5.45
CA ARG A 70 26.05 -3.42 4.11
C ARG A 70 25.98 -2.33 3.07
N LYS A 71 26.91 -2.35 2.12
CA LYS A 71 26.86 -1.57 0.88
C LYS A 71 26.30 -2.48 -0.21
N LEU A 72 25.04 -2.28 -0.58
CA LEU A 72 24.35 -3.08 -1.60
C LEU A 72 24.89 -2.74 -3.00
N SER A 73 24.77 -3.69 -3.93
CA SER A 73 25.18 -3.48 -5.32
C SER A 73 24.49 -2.24 -5.91
N PRO A 74 25.23 -1.29 -6.50
CA PRO A 74 24.63 -0.11 -7.10
C PRO A 74 23.65 -0.50 -8.23
N ARG A 75 22.72 0.39 -8.54
CA ARG A 75 21.73 0.21 -9.61
C ARG A 75 21.75 1.43 -10.53
N GLY A 76 21.40 1.23 -11.80
CA GLY A 76 21.61 2.24 -12.83
C GLY A 76 23.09 2.44 -13.15
N GLY A 77 23.42 3.56 -13.78
CA GLY A 77 24.76 3.85 -14.30
C GLY A 77 24.93 3.52 -15.78
N ASP A 78 23.89 3.03 -16.46
CA ASP A 78 23.97 2.65 -17.88
C ASP A 78 24.10 3.86 -18.81
N THR A 79 23.55 5.01 -18.41
CA THR A 79 23.60 6.25 -19.19
C THR A 79 23.67 7.47 -18.27
N SER A 80 24.07 8.63 -18.78
CA SER A 80 24.04 9.89 -18.01
C SER A 80 22.64 10.26 -17.51
N LYS A 81 21.58 9.83 -18.22
CA LYS A 81 20.18 10.03 -17.78
C LYS A 81 19.73 9.01 -16.72
N HIS A 82 20.49 7.94 -16.51
CA HIS A 82 20.24 6.92 -15.51
C HIS A 82 21.44 6.85 -14.55
N PRO A 83 21.58 7.82 -13.64
CA PRO A 83 22.74 7.89 -12.77
C PRO A 83 22.82 6.67 -11.86
N GLN A 84 24.04 6.33 -11.44
CA GLN A 84 24.27 5.22 -10.52
C GLN A 84 23.76 5.56 -9.11
N ILE A 85 22.91 4.69 -8.57
CA ILE A 85 22.34 4.79 -7.24
C ILE A 85 23.03 3.80 -6.30
N ASN A 86 23.84 4.33 -5.40
CA ASN A 86 24.47 3.58 -4.32
C ASN A 86 23.46 3.38 -3.17
N ARG A 87 23.46 2.20 -2.56
CA ARG A 87 22.51 1.89 -1.47
C ARG A 87 23.26 1.36 -0.27
N TRP A 88 23.12 2.05 0.85
CA TRP A 88 23.73 1.66 2.11
C TRP A 88 22.64 1.25 3.09
N GLU A 89 22.83 0.10 3.71
CA GLU A 89 21.87 -0.50 4.63
C GLU A 89 22.37 -0.34 6.06
N TYR A 90 21.47 0.18 6.89
CA TYR A 90 21.57 0.27 8.33
C TYR A 90 20.49 -0.62 8.95
N SER A 91 20.56 -0.83 10.26
CA SER A 91 19.70 -1.79 10.97
C SER A 91 18.21 -1.58 10.70
N ASN A 92 17.77 -0.32 10.67
CA ASN A 92 16.36 0.05 10.59
C ASN A 92 15.99 0.83 9.31
N PHE A 93 16.94 1.11 8.41
CA PHE A 93 16.70 1.93 7.23
C PHE A 93 17.76 1.73 6.15
N ILE A 94 17.43 2.09 4.92
CA ILE A 94 18.33 2.11 3.77
C ILE A 94 18.46 3.56 3.27
N VAL A 95 19.70 4.00 3.04
CA VAL A 95 20.03 5.29 2.48
C VAL A 95 20.43 5.11 1.02
N TYR A 96 19.80 5.89 0.15
CA TYR A 96 20.04 5.93 -1.27
C TYR A 96 20.87 7.17 -1.59
N PHE A 97 21.96 6.97 -2.31
CA PHE A 97 22.83 8.04 -2.75
C PHE A 97 22.91 8.05 -4.26
N GLU A 98 22.85 9.25 -4.82
CA GLU A 98 23.27 9.50 -6.19
C GLU A 98 24.63 10.20 -6.14
N HIS A 99 25.58 9.72 -6.94
CA HIS A 99 26.98 10.12 -6.82
C HIS A 99 27.49 9.90 -5.37
N SER A 100 27.58 10.97 -4.59
CA SER A 100 28.03 10.96 -3.19
C SER A 100 27.05 11.63 -2.22
N HIS A 101 25.83 11.93 -2.66
CA HIS A 101 24.84 12.69 -1.87
C HIS A 101 23.57 11.89 -1.66
N VAL A 102 22.98 12.02 -0.46
CA VAL A 102 21.70 11.39 -0.11
C VAL A 102 20.61 11.94 -1.00
N ILE A 103 19.92 11.05 -1.70
CA ILE A 103 18.68 11.36 -2.40
C ILE A 103 17.45 10.95 -1.58
N HIS A 104 17.51 9.85 -0.82
CA HIS A 104 16.39 9.40 0.00
C HIS A 104 16.84 8.42 1.09
N SER A 105 16.05 8.33 2.17
CA SER A 105 16.24 7.39 3.27
C SER A 105 14.90 6.74 3.55
N VAL A 106 14.85 5.41 3.59
CA VAL A 106 13.61 4.62 3.70
C VAL A 106 13.72 3.65 4.86
N LEU A 107 12.66 3.52 5.67
CA LEU A 107 12.64 2.58 6.79
C LEU A 107 12.58 1.13 6.32
N ASN A 108 13.35 0.27 6.98
CA ASN A 108 13.29 -1.17 6.82
C ASN A 108 12.15 -1.70 7.72
N THR A 109 10.94 -1.79 7.17
CA THR A 109 9.82 -2.37 7.90
C THR A 109 9.81 -3.90 7.69
N PRO A 110 9.61 -4.72 8.74
CA PRO A 110 9.58 -6.19 8.63
C PRO A 110 8.42 -6.75 7.79
N ALA A 111 7.59 -5.92 7.15
CA ALA A 111 6.80 -6.31 6.00
C ALA A 111 7.76 -6.60 4.83
N GLY A 112 8.39 -7.77 4.88
CA GLY A 112 9.29 -8.26 3.85
C GLY A 112 8.60 -8.12 2.51
N ASN A 113 9.22 -7.39 1.58
CA ASN A 113 8.62 -6.89 0.34
C ASN A 113 7.32 -6.05 0.56
N ASN A 114 7.27 -4.82 0.00
CA ASN A 114 6.09 -3.94 0.06
C ASN A 114 4.87 -4.50 -0.74
N THR A 115 4.69 -5.81 -0.78
CA THR A 115 3.63 -6.50 -1.53
C THR A 115 2.35 -6.61 -0.69
N ASP A 116 2.45 -6.51 0.64
CA ASP A 116 1.28 -6.47 1.53
C ASP A 116 1.56 -5.64 2.81
N PRO A 117 1.24 -4.32 2.83
CA PRO A 117 1.42 -3.48 4.01
C PRO A 117 0.42 -3.78 5.13
N SER A 118 -0.56 -4.65 4.91
CA SER A 118 -1.60 -5.04 5.87
C SER A 118 -1.16 -6.18 6.79
N ALA A 119 -0.09 -6.90 6.45
CA ALA A 119 0.38 -8.08 7.18
C ALA A 119 1.09 -7.79 8.51
N VAL A 120 1.28 -6.52 8.87
CA VAL A 120 1.86 -6.12 10.16
C VAL A 120 0.75 -5.82 11.16
N HIS A 121 0.34 -6.85 11.91
CA HIS A 121 -0.50 -6.68 13.11
C HIS A 121 -0.23 -7.79 14.13
#